data_AF-A0A1F6V004-F1
#
_entry.id   AF-A0A1F6V004-F1
#
_cell.length_a   1.000
_cell.length_b   1.000
_cell.length_c   1.000
_cell.angle_alpha   90.00
_cell.angle_beta   90.00
_cell.angle_gamma   90.00
#
_symmetry.space_group_name_H-M   'P 1'
#
loop_
_entity.id
_entity.type
_entity.pdbx_description
1 polymer ?
#
loop_
_entity_poly.entity_id
_entity_poly.type
_entity_poly.pdbx_seq_one_letter_code
_entity_poly.pdbx_strand_id
1 'polypeptide(L)'
;MDENWRKGVEYIYSQMNTVFEEYGVKAVGEVGESFDPVIHQPVEMVPTDKKEEDHKVSSVVQKGYKLGERVLRPARVNLYEYKDGDK
;
A
#
# COMPACT_ATOMS: atom_id res chain seq x y z
N MET A 1 23.16 -15.11 -6.42
CA MET A 1 22.65 -14.30 -5.31
C MET A 1 22.77 -15.15 -4.06
N ASP A 2 23.75 -14.89 -3.22
CA ASP A 2 24.03 -15.68 -2.01
C ASP A 2 22.82 -15.68 -1.07
N GLU A 3 22.33 -16.87 -0.71
CA GLU A 3 21.14 -17.05 0.14
C GLU A 3 21.29 -16.35 1.50
N ASN A 4 22.50 -16.32 2.03
CA ASN A 4 22.83 -15.64 3.28
C ASN A 4 22.69 -14.12 3.19
N TRP A 5 22.97 -13.52 2.04
CA TRP A 5 22.79 -12.08 1.84
C TRP A 5 21.31 -11.70 1.85
N ARG A 6 20.45 -12.48 1.17
CA ARG A 6 18.99 -12.25 1.18
C ARG A 6 18.43 -12.36 2.60
N LYS A 7 18.79 -13.42 3.34
CA LYS A 7 18.36 -13.60 4.74
C LYS A 7 18.81 -12.46 5.65
N GLY A 8 20.03 -11.95 5.46
CA GLY A 8 20.53 -10.79 6.21
C GLY A 8 19.70 -9.53 5.95
N VAL A 9 19.35 -9.26 4.70
CA VAL A 9 18.50 -8.12 4.32
C VAL A 9 17.09 -8.27 4.88
N GLU A 10 16.50 -9.47 4.81
CA GLU A 10 15.19 -9.75 5.41
C GLU A 10 15.19 -9.54 6.93
N TYR A 11 16.26 -9.93 7.61
CA TYR A 11 16.40 -9.72 9.05
C TYR A 11 16.45 -8.23 9.41
N ILE A 12 17.25 -7.43 8.68
CA ILE A 12 17.31 -5.98 8.86
C ILE A 12 15.95 -5.34 8.60
N TYR A 13 15.24 -5.78 7.55
CA TYR A 13 13.90 -5.29 7.24
C TYR A 13 12.90 -5.59 8.36
N SER A 14 12.94 -6.80 8.93
CA SER A 14 12.09 -7.18 10.06
C SER A 14 12.39 -6.33 11.30
N GLN A 15 13.67 -6.18 11.66
CA GLN A 15 14.09 -5.33 12.78
C GLN A 15 13.63 -3.88 12.61
N MET A 16 13.73 -3.34 11.39
CA MET A 16 13.27 -1.99 11.09
C MET A 16 11.75 -1.85 11.31
N ASN A 17 10.95 -2.82 10.87
CA ASN A 17 9.52 -2.81 11.11
C ASN A 17 9.19 -2.90 12.61
N THR A 18 9.88 -3.76 13.36
CA THR A 18 9.69 -3.84 14.82
C THR A 18 9.96 -2.50 15.50
N VAL A 19 11.04 -1.81 15.13
CA VAL A 19 11.35 -0.47 15.67
C VAL A 19 10.26 0.53 15.27
N PHE A 20 9.76 0.50 14.04
CA PHE A 20 8.67 1.37 13.62
C PHE A 20 7.40 1.14 14.45
N GLU A 21 7.03 -0.11 14.70
CA GLU A 21 5.88 -0.46 15.53
C GLU A 21 6.05 0.03 16.99
N GLU A 22 7.24 -0.14 17.57
CA GLU A 22 7.55 0.35 18.94
C GLU A 22 7.39 1.87 19.06
N TYR A 23 7.77 2.62 18.03
CA TYR A 23 7.61 4.07 17.99
C TYR A 23 6.21 4.51 17.51
N GLY A 24 5.27 3.58 17.31
CA GLY A 24 3.89 3.88 16.92
C GLY A 24 3.70 4.23 15.44
N VAL A 25 4.70 3.95 14.60
CA VAL A 25 4.63 4.09 13.14
C VAL A 25 3.95 2.85 12.56
N LYS A 26 2.85 3.06 11.84
CA LYS A 26 2.09 2.00 11.17
C LYS A 26 2.19 2.14 9.66
N ALA A 27 2.39 1.02 8.98
CA ALA A 27 2.27 0.97 7.53
C ALA A 27 0.79 1.20 7.11
N VAL A 28 0.59 1.83 5.96
CA VAL A 28 -0.73 2.05 5.35
C VAL A 28 -0.70 1.69 3.86
N GLY A 29 -1.87 1.38 3.31
CA GLY A 29 -2.05 0.91 1.94
C GLY A 29 -1.92 -0.60 1.86
N GLU A 30 -3.05 -1.28 2.04
CA GLU A 30 -3.25 -2.69 1.76
C GLU A 30 -4.11 -2.88 0.50
N VAL A 31 -3.90 -4.00 -0.18
CA VAL A 31 -4.68 -4.35 -1.37
C VAL A 31 -6.11 -4.70 -0.95
N GLY A 32 -7.10 -4.17 -1.68
CA GLY A 32 -8.51 -4.35 -1.40
C GLY A 32 -9.11 -3.32 -0.42
N GLU A 33 -8.30 -2.45 0.18
CA GLU A 33 -8.83 -1.33 0.98
C GLU A 33 -9.55 -0.30 0.08
N SER A 34 -10.54 0.39 0.64
CA SER A 34 -11.15 1.55 -0.01
C SER A 34 -10.13 2.68 -0.13
N PHE A 35 -10.17 3.40 -1.25
CA PHE A 35 -9.34 4.58 -1.43
C PHE A 35 -9.66 5.67 -0.39
N ASP A 36 -8.61 6.23 0.22
CA ASP A 36 -8.72 7.31 1.20
C ASP A 36 -7.66 8.37 0.84
N PRO A 37 -8.05 9.58 0.41
CA PRO A 37 -7.11 10.61 -0.04
C PRO A 37 -6.17 11.12 1.06
N VAL A 38 -6.46 10.86 2.34
CA VAL A 38 -5.60 11.25 3.46
C VAL A 38 -4.35 10.36 3.52
N ILE A 39 -4.51 9.06 3.28
CA ILE A 39 -3.44 8.05 3.44
C ILE A 39 -2.99 7.43 2.11
N HIS A 40 -3.73 7.62 1.02
CA HIS A 40 -3.49 7.03 -0.29
C HIS A 40 -3.23 8.09 -1.36
N GLN A 41 -2.21 7.85 -2.17
CA GLN A 41 -1.88 8.62 -3.37
C GLN A 41 -2.08 7.72 -4.59
N PRO A 42 -3.05 8.04 -5.48
CA PRO A 42 -3.31 7.24 -6.66
C PRO A 42 -2.18 7.45 -7.69
N VAL A 43 -1.69 6.35 -8.26
CA VAL A 43 -0.65 6.37 -9.31
C VAL A 43 -1.23 5.98 -10.66
N GLU A 44 -2.08 4.96 -10.69
CA GLU A 44 -2.67 4.42 -11.91
C GLU A 44 -4.08 3.88 -11.63
N MET A 45 -4.94 3.94 -12.64
CA MET A 45 -6.27 3.32 -12.62
C MET A 45 -6.25 2.05 -13.48
N VAL A 46 -6.62 0.94 -12.89
CA VAL A 46 -6.63 -0.40 -13.49
C VAL A 46 -8.08 -0.77 -13.80
N PRO A 47 -8.43 -1.06 -15.06
CA PRO A 47 -9.80 -1.44 -15.41
C PRO A 47 -10.18 -2.75 -14.72
N THR A 48 -11.39 -2.81 -14.17
CA THR A 48 -12.00 -4.03 -13.59
C THR A 48 -13.39 -4.25 -14.16
N ASP A 49 -13.78 -5.51 -14.35
CA ASP A 49 -15.15 -5.92 -14.70
C ASP A 49 -16.03 -6.15 -13.45
N LYS A 50 -15.45 -5.99 -12.24
CA LYS A 50 -16.14 -6.18 -10.97
C LYS A 50 -16.51 -4.83 -10.36
N LYS A 51 -17.80 -4.50 -10.38
CA LYS A 51 -18.33 -3.29 -9.75
C LYS A 51 -18.01 -3.17 -8.25
N GLU A 52 -17.90 -4.29 -7.55
CA GLU A 52 -17.56 -4.34 -6.12
C GLU A 52 -16.14 -3.88 -5.82
N GLU A 53 -15.26 -3.89 -6.82
CA GLU A 53 -13.87 -3.50 -6.69
C GLU A 53 -13.62 -2.05 -7.10
N ASP A 54 -14.64 -1.36 -7.62
CA ASP A 54 -14.55 0.03 -8.03
C ASP A 54 -14.01 0.94 -6.90
N HIS A 55 -13.07 1.81 -7.22
CA HIS A 55 -12.38 2.70 -6.29
C HIS A 55 -11.63 2.02 -5.13
N LYS A 56 -11.39 0.71 -5.19
CA LYS A 56 -10.51 0.01 -4.24
C LYS A 56 -9.07 -0.05 -4.70
N VAL A 57 -8.16 -0.26 -3.75
CA VAL A 57 -6.74 -0.46 -4.03
C VAL A 57 -6.52 -1.79 -4.76
N SER A 58 -6.08 -1.71 -6.02
CA SER A 58 -5.74 -2.87 -6.84
C SER A 58 -4.34 -3.41 -6.53
N SER A 59 -3.40 -2.52 -6.26
CA SER A 59 -2.01 -2.86 -5.94
C SER A 59 -1.32 -1.72 -5.21
N VAL A 60 -0.39 -2.08 -4.33
CA VAL A 60 0.39 -1.11 -3.56
C VAL A 60 1.78 -1.04 -4.17
N VAL A 61 2.05 0.04 -4.92
CA VAL A 61 3.35 0.30 -5.52
C VAL A 61 4.38 0.63 -4.44
N GLN A 62 3.94 1.34 -3.39
CA GLN A 62 4.78 1.70 -2.27
C GLN A 62 3.95 1.86 -1.01
N LYS A 63 4.31 1.12 0.04
CA LYS A 63 3.69 1.26 1.37
C LYS A 63 3.84 2.69 1.89
N GLY A 64 2.75 3.23 2.42
CA GLY A 64 2.77 4.46 3.18
C GLY A 64 3.07 4.20 4.65
N TYR A 65 3.30 5.27 5.41
CA TYR A 65 3.50 5.19 6.85
C TYR A 65 2.81 6.36 7.56
N LYS A 66 2.19 6.08 8.71
CA LYS A 66 1.59 7.07 9.61
C LYS A 66 2.11 6.91 11.02
N LEU A 67 2.22 8.02 11.75
CA LEU A 67 2.56 8.05 13.17
C LEU A 67 1.35 8.61 13.93
N GLY A 68 0.65 7.73 14.65
CA GLY A 68 -0.65 8.09 15.23
C GLY A 68 -1.64 8.53 14.15
N GLU A 69 -2.13 9.76 14.24
CA GLU A 69 -3.03 10.38 13.25
C GLU A 69 -2.29 11.15 12.14
N ARG A 70 -0.98 11.38 12.30
CA ARG A 70 -0.19 12.15 11.34
C ARG A 70 0.37 11.22 10.25
N VAL A 71 -0.03 11.46 9.01
CA VAL A 71 0.53 10.78 7.84
C VAL A 71 1.95 11.29 7.59
N LEU A 72 2.93 10.39 7.71
CA LEU A 72 4.34 10.71 7.40
C LEU A 72 4.56 10.65 5.89
N ARG A 73 3.93 9.66 5.26
CA ARG A 73 4.01 9.43 3.82
C ARG A 73 2.76 8.67 3.35
N PRO A 74 2.04 9.16 2.34
CA PRO A 74 0.92 8.42 1.77
C PRO A 74 1.42 7.17 1.02
N ALA A 75 0.59 6.13 1.00
CA ALA A 75 0.86 4.93 0.21
C ALA A 75 0.60 5.24 -1.26
N ARG A 76 1.51 4.83 -2.13
CA ARG A 76 1.30 4.93 -3.57
C ARG A 76 0.56 3.69 -4.02
N VAL A 77 -0.66 3.87 -4.47
CA VAL A 77 -1.58 2.78 -4.80
C VAL A 77 -2.09 2.93 -6.21
N ASN A 78 -2.31 1.78 -6.84
CA ASN A 78 -3.12 1.71 -8.04
C ASN A 78 -4.56 1.42 -7.60
N LEU A 79 -5.52 2.01 -8.28
CA LEU A 79 -6.94 1.84 -7.98
C LEU A 79 -7.60 1.03 -9.07
N TYR A 80 -8.65 0.31 -8.72
CA TYR A 80 -9.57 -0.25 -9.70
C TYR A 80 -10.54 0.81 -10.19
N GLU A 81 -10.75 0.84 -11.51
CA GLU A 81 -11.77 1.64 -12.18
C GLU A 81 -12.73 0.67 -12.86
N TYR A 82 -13.99 0.65 -12.42
CA TYR A 82 -15.01 -0.15 -13.09
C TYR A 82 -15.42 0.55 -14.39
N LYS A 83 -15.06 -0.07 -15.52
CA LYS A 83 -15.59 0.32 -16.83
C LYS A 83 -16.79 -0.57 -17.14
N ASP A 84 -17.97 -0.15 -16.66
CA ASP A 84 -19.23 -0.61 -17.26
C ASP A 84 -19.14 -0.20 -18.73
N GLY A 85 -19.27 -1.16 -19.65
CA GLY A 85 -19.04 -0.92 -21.08
C GLY A 85 -19.78 0.32 -21.55
N ASP A 86 -19.02 1.41 -21.71
CA ASP A 86 -19.48 2.58 -22.45
C ASP A 86 -19.74 2.08 -23.88
N LYS A 87 -20.93 2.39 -24.36
CA LYS A 87 -21.52 1.94 -25.63
C LYS A 87 -20.60 2.11 -26.83
#